data_AF-A0AA41MIJ7-F1
#
_entry.id   AF-A0AA41MIJ7-F1
#
_cell.length_a   1.000
_cell.length_b   1.000
_cell.length_c   1.000
_cell.angle_alpha   90.00
_cell.angle_beta   90.00
_cell.angle_gamma   90.00
#
_symmetry.space_group_name_H-M   'P 1'
#
loop_
_entity.id
_entity.type
_entity.pdbx_description
1 polymer ?
#
loop_
_entity_poly.entity_id
_entity_poly.type
_entity_poly.pdbx_seq_one_letter_code
_entity_poly.pdbx_strand_id
1 'polypeptide(L)'
;MLGYTDAQFTELMHLYLTIHSDHEGGNVSAHTSHLVGSALSDPHLSFAAAMNGLAGPHPGLANQEVPVWITQLQKEVGKDVSDEKLRDYIWNTLNSGWVVPGYGHAVLRKTDPRYSCQQEFALKHLPSDPMFKLVAQLYKIVPNILLEQGKAKNPWPNVDVHSRVLLQYYGMTEMNYYMLLFGVSQAVVVLA
;
A
#
# COMPACT_ATOMS: atom_id res chain seq x y z
N MET A 1 7.12 -9.61 20.35
CA MET A 1 7.87 -8.33 20.44
C MET A 1 6.96 -7.12 20.25
N LEU A 2 6.10 -7.08 19.23
CA LEU A 2 5.19 -5.94 18.98
C LEU A 2 3.97 -5.83 19.93
N GLY A 3 3.78 -6.77 20.87
CA GLY A 3 2.67 -6.75 21.83
C GLY A 3 1.34 -7.36 21.35
N TYR A 4 1.28 -7.84 20.10
CA TYR A 4 0.11 -8.52 19.54
C TYR A 4 0.13 -10.02 19.84
N THR A 5 -1.02 -10.59 20.20
CA THR A 5 -1.19 -12.01 20.52
C THR A 5 -2.16 -12.73 19.57
N ASP A 6 -2.86 -12.00 18.70
CA ASP A 6 -3.77 -12.58 17.72
C ASP A 6 -2.99 -13.42 16.69
N ALA A 7 -3.38 -14.69 16.55
CA ALA A 7 -2.77 -15.61 15.59
C ALA A 7 -2.95 -15.13 14.14
N GLN A 8 -4.08 -14.49 13.81
CA GLN A 8 -4.34 -13.96 12.48
C GLN A 8 -3.53 -12.71 12.19
N PHE A 9 -3.20 -11.90 13.20
CA PHE A 9 -2.23 -10.83 13.03
C PHE A 9 -0.83 -11.37 12.71
N THR A 10 -0.46 -12.51 13.31
CA THR A 10 0.81 -13.19 13.01
C THR A 10 0.84 -13.68 11.55
N GLU A 11 -0.24 -14.30 11.07
CA GLU A 11 -0.37 -14.71 9.68
C GLU A 11 -0.36 -13.51 8.71
N LEU A 12 -0.99 -12.40 9.09
CA LEU A 12 -0.89 -11.15 8.33
C LEU A 12 0.56 -10.67 8.25
N MET A 13 1.33 -10.74 9.35
CA MET A 13 2.73 -10.32 9.34
C MET A 13 3.58 -11.23 8.45
N HIS A 14 3.35 -12.55 8.45
CA HIS A 14 4.02 -13.46 7.52
C HIS A 14 3.77 -13.06 6.06
N LEU A 15 2.50 -12.82 5.70
CA LEU A 15 2.13 -12.37 4.37
C LEU A 15 2.78 -11.02 4.03
N TYR A 16 2.64 -10.03 4.92
CA TYR A 16 3.14 -8.67 4.73
C TYR A 16 4.64 -8.65 4.52
N LEU A 17 5.42 -9.30 5.39
CA LEU A 17 6.88 -9.33 5.32
C LEU A 17 7.38 -10.08 4.09
N THR A 18 6.60 -11.02 3.55
CA THR A 18 6.95 -11.77 2.34
C THR A 18 6.71 -10.94 1.08
N ILE A 19 5.53 -10.34 0.94
CA ILE A 19 5.15 -9.67 -0.34
C ILE A 19 5.81 -8.30 -0.54
N HIS A 20 6.38 -7.71 0.51
CA HIS A 20 7.11 -6.45 0.45
C HIS A 20 8.63 -6.63 0.46
N SER A 21 9.12 -7.88 0.40
CA SER A 21 10.53 -8.18 0.62
C SER A 21 11.44 -7.65 -0.48
N ASP A 22 10.95 -7.58 -1.71
CA ASP A 22 11.68 -7.02 -2.85
C ASP A 22 10.75 -6.42 -3.90
N HIS A 23 11.29 -5.46 -4.64
CA HIS A 23 10.67 -4.89 -5.82
C HIS A 23 11.76 -4.32 -6.76
N GLU A 24 12.66 -5.21 -7.18
CA GLU A 24 13.82 -4.92 -8.03
C GLU A 24 14.84 -3.96 -7.39
N GLY A 25 15.95 -3.69 -8.08
CA GLY A 25 17.02 -2.79 -7.60
C GLY A 25 16.85 -1.31 -7.95
N GLY A 26 15.81 -0.95 -8.70
CA GLY A 26 15.60 0.43 -9.19
C GLY A 26 14.95 1.37 -8.18
N ASN A 27 14.32 0.84 -7.13
CA ASN A 27 13.74 1.65 -6.07
C ASN A 27 14.85 2.26 -5.18
N VAL A 28 14.57 3.42 -4.57
CA VAL A 28 15.58 4.25 -3.88
C VAL A 28 16.29 3.50 -2.75
N SER A 29 15.54 2.73 -1.94
CA SER A 29 16.10 2.00 -0.81
C SER A 29 17.01 0.86 -1.27
N ALA A 30 16.56 0.02 -2.21
CA ALA A 30 17.38 -1.06 -2.78
C ALA A 30 18.63 -0.51 -3.48
N HIS A 31 18.48 0.54 -4.30
CA HIS A 31 19.60 1.15 -5.00
C HIS A 31 20.61 1.78 -4.03
N THR A 32 20.12 2.45 -2.97
CA THR A 32 21.01 3.07 -1.97
C THR A 32 21.77 2.03 -1.18
N SER A 33 21.12 0.92 -0.78
CA SER A 33 21.80 -0.23 -0.16
C SER A 33 22.93 -0.74 -1.06
N HIS A 34 22.62 -0.97 -2.34
CA HIS A 34 23.59 -1.45 -3.32
C HIS A 34 24.74 -0.46 -3.55
N LEU A 35 24.44 0.83 -3.70
CA LEU A 35 25.42 1.88 -3.95
C LEU A 35 26.39 2.03 -2.77
N VAL A 36 25.90 2.08 -1.53
CA VAL A 36 26.75 2.20 -0.34
C VAL A 36 27.58 0.93 -0.12
N GLY A 37 26.97 -0.24 -0.34
CA GLY A 37 27.67 -1.53 -0.28
C GLY A 37 28.76 -1.70 -1.34
N SER A 38 28.61 -1.08 -2.52
CA SER A 38 29.61 -1.14 -3.60
C SER A 38 30.96 -0.54 -3.20
N ALA A 39 30.98 0.35 -2.21
CA ALA A 39 32.20 0.92 -1.63
C ALA A 39 32.83 0.03 -0.55
N LEU A 40 32.38 -1.23 -0.43
CA LEU A 40 32.76 -2.19 0.62
C LEU A 40 32.34 -1.77 2.04
N SER A 41 31.33 -0.88 2.15
CA SER A 41 30.69 -0.59 3.43
C SER A 41 29.98 -1.83 3.95
N ASP A 42 29.97 -2.05 5.25
CA ASP A 42 29.31 -3.22 5.84
C ASP A 42 27.77 -3.16 5.67
N PRO A 43 27.07 -4.29 5.86
CA PRO A 43 25.62 -4.36 5.73
C PRO A 43 24.84 -3.40 6.63
N HIS A 44 25.34 -3.06 7.83
CA HIS A 44 24.64 -2.14 8.72
C HIS A 44 24.64 -0.72 8.17
N LEU A 45 25.80 -0.25 7.68
CA LEU A 45 25.91 1.08 7.06
C LEU A 45 25.07 1.17 5.78
N SER A 46 25.12 0.12 4.95
CA SER A 46 24.38 0.06 3.69
C SER A 46 22.86 0.09 3.93
N PHE A 47 22.37 -0.71 4.87
CA PHE A 47 20.95 -0.75 5.20
C PHE A 47 20.47 0.51 5.93
N ALA A 48 21.28 1.09 6.82
CA ALA A 48 20.95 2.36 7.46
C ALA A 48 20.77 3.49 6.43
N ALA A 49 21.64 3.55 5.42
CA ALA A 49 21.48 4.49 4.31
C ALA A 49 20.22 4.20 3.48
N ALA A 50 19.93 2.92 3.21
CA ALA A 50 18.70 2.51 2.52
C ALA A 50 17.43 2.94 3.27
N MET A 51 17.42 2.89 4.61
CA MET A 51 16.31 3.38 5.44
C MET A 51 16.14 4.89 5.35
N ASN A 52 17.22 5.66 5.26
CA ASN A 52 17.13 7.10 5.01
C ASN A 52 16.50 7.39 3.64
N GLY A 53 16.84 6.60 2.61
CA GLY A 53 16.21 6.67 1.30
C GLY A 53 14.72 6.29 1.32
N LEU A 54 14.37 5.23 2.06
CA LEU A 54 12.99 4.77 2.24
C LEU A 54 12.12 5.81 2.96
N ALA A 55 12.70 6.56 3.88
CA ALA A 55 12.02 7.63 4.61
C ALA A 55 11.71 8.88 3.78
N GLY A 56 12.25 8.96 2.55
CA GLY A 56 11.96 10.05 1.63
C GLY A 56 10.47 10.10 1.23
N PRO A 57 9.93 11.32 1.00
CA PRO A 57 8.51 11.50 0.67
C PRO A 57 8.10 10.75 -0.61
N HIS A 58 9.03 10.58 -1.55
CA HIS A 58 8.90 9.76 -2.74
C HIS A 58 10.04 8.72 -2.65
N PRO A 59 9.82 7.39 -2.63
CA PRO A 59 8.59 6.59 -2.82
C PRO A 59 7.86 6.15 -1.53
N GLY A 60 8.33 6.55 -0.34
CA GLY A 60 7.85 6.00 0.94
C GLY A 60 6.42 6.42 1.36
N LEU A 61 5.93 7.57 0.90
CA LEU A 61 4.61 8.08 1.30
C LEU A 61 3.43 7.51 0.51
N ALA A 62 3.62 6.71 -0.54
CA ALA A 62 2.48 6.01 -1.16
C ALA A 62 1.71 5.19 -0.10
N ASN A 63 2.47 4.57 0.81
CA ASN A 63 1.96 3.83 1.97
C ASN A 63 1.47 4.74 3.12
N GLN A 64 1.36 6.06 2.93
CA GLN A 64 0.77 7.03 3.87
C GLN A 64 -0.33 7.89 3.22
N GLU A 65 -0.19 8.26 1.96
CA GLU A 65 -1.17 9.05 1.21
C GLU A 65 -2.45 8.23 0.95
N VAL A 66 -2.29 6.99 0.49
CA VAL A 66 -3.43 6.08 0.24
C VAL A 66 -4.22 5.83 1.53
N PRO A 67 -3.57 5.45 2.64
CA PRO A 67 -4.17 5.51 3.96
C PRO A 67 -5.01 6.76 4.23
N VAL A 68 -4.38 7.92 4.30
CA VAL A 68 -5.00 9.15 4.76
C VAL A 68 -6.21 9.48 3.90
N TRP A 69 -6.09 9.28 2.58
CA TRP A 69 -7.16 9.48 1.64
C TRP A 69 -8.36 8.54 1.88
N ILE A 70 -8.17 7.23 2.07
CA ILE A 70 -9.29 6.30 2.31
C ILE A 70 -10.00 6.61 3.65
N THR A 71 -9.24 6.98 4.69
CA THR A 71 -9.84 7.41 5.96
C THR A 71 -10.65 8.69 5.82
N GLN A 72 -10.14 9.66 5.05
CA GLN A 72 -10.85 10.91 4.81
C GLN A 72 -12.11 10.67 3.98
N LEU A 73 -12.00 9.88 2.91
CA LEU A 73 -13.13 9.43 2.10
C LEU A 73 -14.22 8.81 2.97
N GLN A 74 -13.89 7.82 3.82
CA GLN A 74 -14.90 7.17 4.67
C GLN A 74 -15.59 8.16 5.63
N LYS A 75 -14.86 9.15 6.15
CA LYS A 75 -15.43 10.20 7.00
C LYS A 75 -16.42 11.09 6.23
N GLU A 76 -16.14 11.39 4.98
CA GLU A 76 -16.97 12.25 4.13
C GLU A 76 -18.21 11.53 3.59
N VAL A 77 -18.05 10.29 3.13
CA VAL A 77 -19.15 9.56 2.46
C VAL A 77 -19.97 8.68 3.39
N GLY A 78 -19.42 8.31 4.55
CA GLY A 78 -20.00 7.39 5.52
C GLY A 78 -19.54 5.94 5.32
N LYS A 79 -19.96 5.05 6.23
CA LYS A 79 -19.60 3.61 6.19
C LYS A 79 -20.39 2.80 5.15
N ASP A 80 -21.61 3.23 4.85
CA ASP A 80 -22.55 2.55 3.96
C ASP A 80 -22.84 3.42 2.72
N VAL A 81 -21.78 3.81 2.01
CA VAL A 81 -21.89 4.62 0.79
C VAL A 81 -22.39 3.78 -0.39
N SER A 82 -23.33 4.31 -1.18
CA SER A 82 -23.78 3.66 -2.40
C SER A 82 -22.72 3.72 -3.51
N ASP A 83 -22.75 2.77 -4.44
CA ASP A 83 -21.84 2.76 -5.60
C ASP A 83 -21.94 4.05 -6.43
N GLU A 84 -23.15 4.60 -6.56
CA GLU A 84 -23.41 5.85 -7.28
C GLU A 84 -22.73 7.05 -6.60
N LYS A 85 -22.95 7.23 -5.29
CA LYS A 85 -22.33 8.33 -4.53
C LYS A 85 -20.80 8.22 -4.51
N LEU A 86 -20.27 7.00 -4.42
CA LEU A 86 -18.82 6.78 -4.49
C LEU A 86 -18.29 7.08 -5.90
N ARG A 87 -18.98 6.67 -6.97
CA ARG A 87 -18.63 7.02 -8.35
C ARG A 87 -18.59 8.53 -8.57
N ASP A 88 -19.58 9.26 -8.06
CA ASP A 88 -19.61 10.73 -8.15
C ASP A 88 -18.44 11.38 -7.42
N TYR A 89 -18.09 10.86 -6.23
CA TYR A 89 -16.92 11.32 -5.47
C TYR A 89 -15.63 11.16 -6.27
N ILE A 90 -15.43 9.99 -6.89
CA ILE A 90 -14.24 9.71 -7.69
C ILE A 90 -14.19 10.61 -8.92
N TRP A 91 -15.31 10.79 -9.64
CA TRP A 91 -15.36 11.73 -10.77
C TRP A 91 -15.06 13.16 -10.34
N ASN A 92 -15.60 13.63 -9.23
CA ASN A 92 -15.31 14.96 -8.70
C ASN A 92 -13.82 15.13 -8.35
N THR A 93 -13.21 14.10 -7.75
CA THR A 93 -11.76 14.08 -7.45
C THR A 93 -10.94 14.23 -8.74
N LEU A 94 -11.25 13.41 -9.74
CA LEU A 94 -10.54 13.41 -11.04
C LEU A 94 -10.76 14.70 -11.85
N ASN A 95 -11.98 15.25 -11.84
CA ASN A 95 -12.31 16.49 -12.54
C ASN A 95 -11.70 17.72 -11.86
N SER A 96 -11.42 17.64 -10.56
CA SER A 96 -10.71 18.67 -9.80
C SER A 96 -9.19 18.65 -10.03
N GLY A 97 -8.69 17.77 -10.90
CA GLY A 97 -7.27 17.64 -11.22
C GLY A 97 -6.48 16.76 -10.25
N TRP A 98 -7.15 16.15 -9.27
CA TRP A 98 -6.52 15.20 -8.35
C TRP A 98 -6.48 13.79 -8.93
N VAL A 99 -5.64 12.94 -8.35
CA VAL A 99 -5.55 11.51 -8.68
C VAL A 99 -6.20 10.67 -7.59
N VAL A 100 -6.56 9.43 -7.90
CA VAL A 100 -6.97 8.45 -6.89
C VAL A 100 -5.72 7.73 -6.38
N PRO A 101 -5.30 7.94 -5.11
CA PRO A 101 -4.06 7.36 -4.60
C PRO A 101 -4.05 5.83 -4.72
N GLY A 102 -2.91 5.27 -5.13
CA GLY A 102 -2.69 3.83 -5.23
C GLY A 102 -3.28 3.18 -6.50
N TYR A 103 -3.92 3.96 -7.37
CA TYR A 103 -4.36 3.55 -8.71
C TYR A 103 -3.58 4.32 -9.79
N GLY A 104 -3.41 3.73 -10.98
CA GLY A 104 -2.82 4.45 -12.12
C GLY A 104 -1.32 4.25 -12.31
N HIS A 105 -0.82 3.01 -12.20
CA HIS A 105 0.62 2.73 -12.31
C HIS A 105 1.14 2.82 -13.75
N ALA A 106 2.36 3.35 -13.93
CA ALA A 106 2.98 3.46 -15.27
C ALA A 106 3.34 2.11 -15.93
N VAL A 107 3.52 1.04 -15.14
CA VAL A 107 4.13 -0.23 -15.57
C VAL A 107 3.17 -1.41 -15.42
N LEU A 108 2.48 -1.53 -14.27
CA LEU A 108 1.58 -2.64 -13.99
C LEU A 108 0.34 -2.60 -14.89
N ARG A 109 0.20 -3.58 -15.80
CA ARG A 109 -0.90 -3.65 -16.79
C ARG A 109 -2.19 -4.31 -16.27
N LYS A 110 -2.12 -4.90 -15.09
CA LYS A 110 -3.19 -5.62 -14.39
C LYS A 110 -3.05 -5.35 -12.89
N THR A 111 -4.05 -5.76 -12.10
CA THR A 111 -3.99 -5.73 -10.64
C THR A 111 -2.70 -6.33 -10.13
N ASP A 112 -2.04 -5.61 -9.21
CA ASP A 112 -0.85 -6.09 -8.53
C ASP A 112 -1.17 -7.43 -7.82
N PRO A 113 -0.42 -8.51 -8.06
CA PRO A 113 -0.64 -9.77 -7.34
C PRO A 113 -0.53 -9.60 -5.82
N ARG A 114 0.28 -8.65 -5.34
CA ARG A 114 0.41 -8.35 -3.90
C ARG A 114 -0.85 -7.72 -3.33
N TYR A 115 -1.57 -6.91 -4.13
CA TYR A 115 -2.91 -6.44 -3.76
C TYR A 115 -3.89 -7.63 -3.68
N SER A 116 -3.83 -8.53 -4.67
CA SER A 116 -4.75 -9.67 -4.77
C SER A 116 -4.60 -10.63 -3.58
N CYS A 117 -3.37 -10.97 -3.17
CA CYS A 117 -3.14 -11.83 -2.00
C CYS A 117 -3.67 -11.19 -0.70
N GLN A 118 -3.54 -9.88 -0.55
CA GLN A 118 -4.08 -9.15 0.61
C GLN A 118 -5.61 -9.09 0.59
N GLN A 119 -6.20 -8.98 -0.59
CA GLN A 119 -7.65 -9.05 -0.78
C GLN A 119 -8.20 -10.42 -0.39
N GLU A 120 -7.54 -11.50 -0.81
CA GLU A 120 -7.90 -12.86 -0.42
C GLU A 120 -7.81 -13.06 1.10
N PHE A 121 -6.75 -12.54 1.73
CA PHE A 121 -6.60 -12.54 3.18
C PHE A 121 -7.77 -11.81 3.86
N ALA A 122 -8.13 -10.62 3.38
CA ALA A 122 -9.22 -9.83 3.95
C ALA A 122 -10.58 -10.51 3.79
N LEU A 123 -10.87 -11.09 2.63
CA LEU A 123 -12.10 -11.84 2.37
C LEU A 123 -12.28 -13.02 3.34
N LYS A 124 -11.17 -13.67 3.73
CA LYS A 124 -11.20 -14.82 4.64
C LYS A 124 -11.32 -14.41 6.11
N HIS A 125 -10.69 -13.30 6.50
CA HIS A 125 -10.47 -12.98 7.93
C HIS A 125 -11.23 -11.75 8.44
N LEU A 126 -11.56 -10.78 7.57
CA LEU A 126 -12.27 -9.54 7.94
C LEU A 126 -13.28 -9.06 6.88
N PRO A 127 -14.14 -9.93 6.31
CA PRO A 127 -15.06 -9.55 5.21
C PRO A 127 -16.12 -8.53 5.62
N SER A 128 -16.42 -8.44 6.92
CA SER A 128 -17.43 -7.52 7.45
C SER A 128 -16.88 -6.16 7.83
N ASP A 129 -15.55 -5.97 7.81
CA ASP A 129 -14.92 -4.72 8.21
C ASP A 129 -15.34 -3.56 7.28
N PRO A 130 -15.81 -2.42 7.83
CA PRO A 130 -16.28 -1.29 7.01
C PRO A 130 -15.20 -0.67 6.13
N MET A 131 -13.94 -0.62 6.58
CA MET A 131 -12.84 -0.09 5.77
C MET A 131 -12.49 -1.04 4.63
N PHE A 132 -12.50 -2.34 4.88
CA PHE A 132 -12.32 -3.34 3.83
C PHE A 132 -13.43 -3.29 2.78
N LYS A 133 -14.69 -3.17 3.21
CA LYS A 133 -15.83 -3.01 2.27
C LYS A 133 -15.64 -1.80 1.37
N LEU A 134 -15.19 -0.66 1.92
CA LEU A 134 -14.89 0.53 1.13
C LEU A 134 -13.76 0.28 0.12
N VAL A 135 -12.66 -0.37 0.53
CA VAL A 135 -11.56 -0.73 -0.38
C VAL A 135 -12.02 -1.69 -1.48
N ALA A 136 -12.86 -2.67 -1.16
CA ALA A 136 -13.42 -3.59 -2.14
C ALA A 136 -14.37 -2.87 -3.12
N GLN A 137 -15.15 -1.89 -2.63
CA GLN A 137 -16.03 -1.07 -3.45
C GLN A 137 -15.23 -0.15 -4.39
N LEU A 138 -14.13 0.45 -3.90
CA LEU A 138 -13.19 1.21 -4.71
C LEU A 138 -12.61 0.34 -5.83
N TYR A 139 -12.21 -0.90 -5.53
CA TYR A 139 -11.67 -1.83 -6.53
C TYR A 139 -12.67 -2.15 -7.65
N LYS A 140 -13.97 -2.23 -7.32
CA LYS A 140 -15.05 -2.44 -8.30
C LYS A 140 -15.26 -1.22 -9.20
N ILE A 141 -15.13 -0.01 -8.66
CA ILE A 141 -15.60 1.23 -9.30
C ILE A 141 -14.47 1.99 -10.00
N VAL A 142 -13.34 2.21 -9.30
CA VAL A 142 -12.26 3.10 -9.75
C VAL A 142 -11.66 2.66 -11.09
N PRO A 143 -11.36 1.37 -11.36
CA PRO A 143 -10.75 0.99 -12.62
C PRO A 143 -11.60 1.37 -13.84
N ASN A 144 -12.91 1.18 -13.76
CA ASN A 144 -13.82 1.53 -14.86
C ASN A 144 -13.89 3.05 -15.09
N ILE A 145 -13.89 3.84 -14.02
CA ILE A 145 -13.86 5.30 -14.12
C ILE A 145 -12.55 5.78 -14.77
N LEU A 146 -11.42 5.22 -14.37
CA LEU A 146 -10.11 5.58 -14.94
C LEU A 146 -9.99 5.20 -16.43
N LEU A 147 -10.59 4.08 -16.82
CA LEU A 147 -10.71 3.69 -18.24
C LEU A 147 -11.58 4.68 -19.02
N GLU A 148 -12.75 5.05 -18.47
CA GLU A 148 -13.67 6.01 -19.07
C GLU A 148 -13.06 7.42 -19.19
N GLN A 149 -12.26 7.83 -18.20
CA GLN A 149 -11.50 9.08 -18.24
C GLN A 149 -10.43 9.08 -19.35
N GLY A 150 -9.88 7.91 -19.70
CA GLY A 150 -8.92 7.76 -20.79
C GLY A 150 -7.52 8.35 -20.54
N LYS A 151 -7.23 8.87 -19.34
CA LYS A 151 -5.92 9.45 -18.99
C LYS A 151 -4.95 8.43 -18.39
N ALA A 152 -5.46 7.49 -17.58
CA ALA A 152 -4.63 6.50 -16.92
C ALA A 152 -4.30 5.36 -17.88
N LYS A 153 -3.00 5.09 -18.09
CA LYS A 153 -2.54 3.99 -18.96
C LYS A 153 -2.92 2.62 -18.39
N ASN A 154 -2.78 2.45 -17.07
CA ASN A 154 -3.16 1.22 -16.40
C ASN A 154 -3.96 1.54 -15.11
N PRO A 155 -5.26 1.22 -15.07
CA PRO A 155 -6.18 1.73 -14.05
C PRO A 155 -6.24 0.86 -12.77
N TRP A 156 -5.21 0.06 -12.50
CA TRP A 156 -5.25 -1.00 -11.49
C TRP A 156 -4.57 -0.57 -10.19
N PRO A 157 -5.00 -1.12 -9.03
CA PRO A 157 -4.40 -0.79 -7.74
C PRO A 157 -3.07 -1.50 -7.52
N ASN A 158 -2.26 -0.93 -6.63
CA ASN A 158 -1.05 -1.54 -6.09
C ASN A 158 -1.23 -2.05 -4.65
N VAL A 159 -0.18 -2.65 -4.10
CA VAL A 159 -0.11 -3.20 -2.74
C VAL A 159 -0.50 -2.21 -1.62
N ASP A 160 -0.22 -0.92 -1.78
CA ASP A 160 -0.40 0.11 -0.75
C ASP A 160 -1.87 0.44 -0.47
N VAL A 161 -2.75 0.17 -1.44
CA VAL A 161 -4.21 0.36 -1.29
C VAL A 161 -4.80 -0.55 -0.22
N HIS A 162 -4.22 -1.74 -0.04
CA HIS A 162 -4.82 -2.80 0.78
C HIS A 162 -4.14 -2.98 2.14
N SER A 163 -2.83 -2.72 2.22
CA SER A 163 -1.97 -3.10 3.35
C SER A 163 -2.39 -2.46 4.66
N ARG A 164 -2.80 -1.19 4.60
CA ARG A 164 -3.26 -0.49 5.80
C ARG A 164 -4.49 -1.12 6.42
N VAL A 165 -5.52 -1.40 5.63
CA VAL A 165 -6.82 -1.84 6.18
C VAL A 165 -6.62 -3.09 7.02
N LEU A 166 -5.73 -3.97 6.56
CA LEU A 166 -5.32 -5.16 7.30
C LEU A 166 -4.63 -4.79 8.63
N LEU A 167 -3.62 -3.91 8.60
CA LEU A 167 -2.91 -3.48 9.82
C LEU A 167 -3.85 -2.81 10.83
N GLN A 168 -4.70 -1.90 10.38
CA GLN A 168 -5.65 -1.19 11.24
C GLN A 168 -6.68 -2.10 11.87
N TYR A 169 -7.18 -3.09 11.13
CA TYR A 169 -8.17 -4.04 11.63
C TYR A 169 -7.67 -4.78 12.88
N TYR A 170 -6.40 -5.18 12.87
CA TYR A 170 -5.78 -5.86 14.01
C TYR A 170 -5.25 -4.92 15.11
N GLY A 171 -5.46 -3.61 14.98
CA GLY A 171 -5.11 -2.63 16.00
C GLY A 171 -3.79 -1.87 15.79
N MET A 172 -3.05 -2.15 14.72
CA MET A 172 -1.85 -1.37 14.37
C MET A 172 -2.28 -0.10 13.63
N THR A 173 -2.48 0.98 14.37
CA THR A 173 -3.06 2.24 13.86
C THR A 173 -2.07 3.39 13.73
N GLU A 174 -0.84 3.18 14.22
CA GLU A 174 0.27 4.12 14.23
C GLU A 174 0.86 4.24 12.82
N MET A 175 0.23 5.04 11.94
CA MET A 175 0.63 5.17 10.52
C MET A 175 2.11 5.51 10.31
N ASN A 176 2.69 6.32 11.20
CA ASN A 176 4.12 6.66 11.14
C ASN A 176 5.03 5.42 11.31
N TYR A 177 4.51 4.34 11.88
CA TYR A 177 5.23 3.09 12.13
C TYR A 177 5.21 2.13 10.93
N TYR A 178 4.29 2.28 9.97
CA TYR A 178 4.18 1.34 8.84
C TYR A 178 5.44 1.31 7.97
N MET A 179 6.14 2.44 7.86
CA MET A 179 7.42 2.51 7.16
C MET A 179 8.47 1.58 7.80
N LEU A 180 8.47 1.43 9.12
CA LEU A 180 9.38 0.51 9.81
C LEU A 180 9.07 -0.95 9.45
N LEU A 181 7.80 -1.34 9.36
CA LEU A 181 7.41 -2.68 8.90
C LEU A 181 7.89 -2.93 7.47
N PHE A 182 7.75 -1.93 6.59
CA PHE A 182 8.21 -2.05 5.22
C PHE A 182 9.73 -2.20 5.14
N GLY A 183 10.47 -1.41 5.92
CA GLY A 183 11.93 -1.52 6.03
C GLY A 183 12.38 -2.91 6.50
N VAL A 184 11.75 -3.45 7.54
CA VAL A 184 12.03 -4.81 8.04
C VAL A 184 11.78 -5.86 6.96
N SER A 185 10.72 -5.72 6.16
CA SER A 185 10.47 -6.62 5.04
C SER A 185 11.55 -6.54 3.97
N GLN A 186 11.92 -5.33 3.54
CA GLN A 186 12.95 -5.12 2.50
C GLN A 186 14.34 -5.61 2.92
N ALA A 187 14.64 -5.59 4.23
CA ALA A 187 15.91 -6.07 4.77
C ALA A 187 16.24 -7.50 4.32
N VAL A 188 15.22 -8.34 4.09
CA VAL A 188 15.38 -9.75 3.68
C VAL A 188 16.13 -9.87 2.36
N VAL A 189 15.87 -9.00 1.39
CA VAL A 189 16.42 -9.13 0.03
C VAL A 189 17.54 -8.14 -0.25
N VAL A 190 17.52 -6.93 0.32
CA VAL A 190 18.66 -6.00 0.14
C VAL A 190 19.95 -6.48 0.81
N LEU A 191 19.86 -7.52 1.65
CA LEU A 191 20.98 -8.20 2.32
C LEU A 191 21.22 -9.63 1.80
N ALA A 192 20.41 -10.11 0.84
CA ALA A 192 20.57 -11.42 0.22
C ALA A 192 21.63 -11.39 -0.89
#